data_AF-A0A2W7R449-F1
#
_entry.id   AF-A0A2W7R449-F1
#
_cell.length_a   1.000
_cell.length_b   1.000
_cell.length_c   1.000
_cell.angle_alpha   90.00
_cell.angle_beta   90.00
_cell.angle_gamma   90.00
#
_symmetry.space_group_name_H-M   'P 1'
#
loop_
_entity.id
_entity.type
_entity.pdbx_description
1 polymer ?
#
loop_
_entity_poly.entity_id
_entity_poly.type
_entity_poly.pdbx_seq_one_letter_code
_entity_poly.pdbx_strand_id
1 'polypeptide(L)'
;MKTIKLGKLTLPEFAAEKAIGVRGDGSLMYAKEVVSGKMPPKFGMDLTSLDNIAKLAIQRIKLEPELKIGVIEAGTYSKAEIISHIENQTSFGRQIADAEVKYAEYLLNQMLGKISIDSLKFVMPKAEVLPTIPTEWKIIPKAQWKLFSNKVLFCENTTDSVTSEVATYRQNNVHPVFASRGFEVIKLIGVNDNRTNFAARAKESRVTYISGIGHGNYDNYTGHSNSSLLRVGSYDSSEVDNSSIHFLSCRTGRDLGPNTVSKGAFSYMGYTENFTFTWANSTLFWIADSQYDISMALGRTVQQSVADSVAQFNVGMAAVPGTTTAALLMQDRDLMRSAMSGAAWGSKTARIQPYVFYHMTLADFTMKRL
;
A
#
# COMPACT_ATOMS: atom_id res chain seq x y z
N MET A 1 10.42 -24.55 -9.83
CA MET A 1 11.31 -24.62 -8.66
C MET A 1 10.83 -25.76 -7.76
N LYS A 2 11.75 -26.57 -7.22
CA LYS A 2 11.38 -27.68 -6.32
C LYS A 2 10.82 -27.13 -5.01
N THR A 3 9.80 -27.79 -4.45
CA THR A 3 9.17 -27.41 -3.19
C THR A 3 9.38 -28.48 -2.12
N ILE A 4 9.41 -28.06 -0.86
CA ILE A 4 9.53 -28.89 0.34
C ILE A 4 8.33 -28.61 1.24
N LYS A 5 7.72 -29.68 1.75
CA LYS A 5 6.65 -29.60 2.74
C LYS A 5 7.23 -29.55 4.15
N LEU A 6 6.90 -28.51 4.91
CA LEU A 6 7.26 -28.34 6.33
C LEU A 6 5.98 -28.13 7.14
N GLY A 7 5.51 -29.20 7.79
CA GLY A 7 4.22 -29.20 8.47
C GLY A 7 3.06 -29.00 7.48
N LYS A 8 2.27 -27.92 7.68
CA LYS A 8 1.19 -27.52 6.77
C LYS A 8 1.64 -26.58 5.64
N LEU A 9 2.90 -26.12 5.67
CA LEU A 9 3.43 -25.19 4.67
C LEU A 9 4.12 -25.93 3.54
N THR A 10 3.96 -25.41 2.33
CA THR A 10 4.74 -25.82 1.14
C THR A 10 5.62 -24.65 0.75
N LEU A 11 6.93 -24.82 0.85
CA LEU A 11 7.92 -23.77 0.62
C LEU A 11 8.81 -24.14 -0.58
N PRO A 12 9.35 -23.16 -1.32
CA PRO A 12 10.50 -23.40 -2.18
C PRO A 12 11.66 -24.06 -1.42
N GLU A 13 12.44 -24.91 -2.10
CA GLU A 13 13.57 -25.64 -1.47
C GLU A 13 14.54 -24.69 -0.76
N PHE A 14 14.97 -23.60 -1.42
CA PHE A 14 15.86 -22.60 -0.80
C PHE A 14 15.23 -21.92 0.43
N ALA A 15 13.92 -21.67 0.40
CA ALA A 15 13.19 -21.02 1.49
C ALA A 15 13.01 -21.94 2.70
N ALA A 16 12.88 -23.25 2.45
CA ALA A 16 12.82 -24.28 3.49
C ALA A 16 14.14 -24.46 4.26
N GLU A 17 15.26 -23.99 3.70
CA GLU A 17 16.59 -24.01 4.32
C GLU A 17 16.91 -22.75 5.12
N LYS A 18 16.06 -21.72 5.03
CA LYS A 18 16.27 -20.49 5.78
C LYS A 18 16.14 -20.71 7.28
N ALA A 19 17.01 -20.03 8.03
CA ALA A 19 16.88 -19.92 9.47
C ALA A 19 15.58 -19.14 9.82
N ILE A 20 14.95 -19.53 10.91
CA ILE A 20 13.69 -18.97 11.42
C ILE A 20 13.84 -18.39 12.83
N GLY A 21 15.05 -18.40 13.39
CA GLY A 21 15.35 -17.83 14.70
C GLY A 21 16.83 -17.94 15.06
N VAL A 22 17.17 -17.37 16.21
CA VAL A 22 18.49 -17.45 16.85
C VAL A 22 18.29 -17.99 18.27
N ARG A 23 19.15 -18.91 18.70
CA ARG A 23 19.16 -19.48 20.06
C ARG A 23 19.92 -18.58 21.03
N GLY A 24 19.79 -18.82 22.33
CA GLY A 24 20.51 -18.06 23.36
C GLY A 24 22.04 -18.17 23.33
N ASP A 25 22.59 -19.20 22.68
CA ASP A 25 24.02 -19.33 22.40
C ASP A 25 24.44 -18.62 21.09
N GLY A 26 23.52 -17.91 20.44
CA GLY A 26 23.72 -17.24 19.15
C GLY A 26 23.68 -18.17 17.94
N SER A 27 23.46 -19.48 18.09
CA SER A 27 23.33 -20.40 16.95
C SER A 27 21.99 -20.22 16.22
N LEU A 28 21.96 -20.51 14.92
CA LEU A 28 20.75 -20.40 14.10
C LEU A 28 19.83 -21.59 14.34
N MET A 29 18.53 -21.34 14.20
CA MET A 29 17.48 -22.34 14.31
C MET A 29 16.71 -22.45 13.01
N TYR A 30 16.35 -23.68 12.60
CA TYR A 30 15.78 -23.97 11.29
C TYR A 30 14.41 -24.64 11.37
N ALA A 31 13.61 -24.44 10.33
CA ALA A 31 12.23 -24.92 10.26
C ALA A 31 12.09 -26.45 10.39
N LYS A 32 13.03 -27.23 9.83
CA LYS A 32 13.05 -28.69 9.95
C LYS A 32 13.15 -29.15 11.41
N GLU A 33 13.91 -28.44 12.23
CA GLU A 33 14.10 -28.77 13.64
C GLU A 33 12.80 -28.52 14.42
N VAL A 34 12.10 -27.42 14.14
CA VAL A 34 10.82 -27.07 14.77
C VAL A 34 9.73 -28.07 14.42
N VAL A 35 9.57 -28.41 13.13
CA VAL A 35 8.54 -29.36 12.69
C VAL A 35 8.78 -30.77 13.23
N SER A 36 10.04 -31.15 13.49
CA SER A 36 10.38 -32.45 14.07
C SER A 36 10.04 -32.61 15.56
N GLY A 37 9.53 -31.55 16.22
CA GLY A 37 9.23 -31.57 17.66
C GLY A 37 10.46 -31.66 18.57
N LYS A 38 11.67 -31.60 18.00
CA LYS A 38 12.95 -31.74 18.72
C LYS A 38 13.32 -30.53 19.57
N MET A 39 12.62 -29.40 19.44
CA MET A 39 12.88 -28.21 20.26
C MET A 39 11.59 -27.66 20.85
N PRO A 40 11.51 -27.51 22.19
CA PRO A 40 10.46 -26.72 22.79
C PRO A 40 10.69 -25.25 22.39
N PRO A 41 9.64 -24.53 21.95
CA PRO A 41 9.76 -23.13 21.55
C PRO A 41 9.95 -22.27 22.81
N LYS A 42 11.16 -22.24 23.39
CA LYS A 42 11.59 -21.14 24.24
C LYS A 42 11.96 -19.98 23.34
N PHE A 43 10.94 -19.37 22.73
CA PHE A 43 11.03 -18.13 22.01
C PHE A 43 10.74 -16.98 22.97
N GLY A 44 11.49 -15.90 22.89
CA GLY A 44 11.01 -14.66 23.49
C GLY A 44 12.03 -13.57 23.80
N MET A 45 13.33 -13.85 23.95
CA MET A 45 14.26 -12.80 24.44
C MET A 45 15.65 -12.75 23.80
N ASP A 46 16.02 -13.67 22.90
CA ASP A 46 17.39 -13.74 22.33
C ASP A 46 17.55 -13.08 20.95
N LEU A 47 16.50 -12.44 20.42
CA LEU A 47 16.58 -11.49 19.29
C LEU A 47 16.73 -10.04 19.75
N THR A 48 17.16 -9.81 21.00
CA THR A 48 17.29 -8.46 21.55
C THR A 48 18.53 -7.72 21.07
N SER A 49 19.58 -8.43 20.61
CA SER A 49 20.75 -7.75 20.04
C SER A 49 20.57 -7.48 18.55
N LEU A 50 21.00 -6.28 18.13
CA LEU A 50 21.05 -5.89 16.72
C LEU A 50 21.92 -6.85 15.90
N ASP A 51 22.95 -7.43 16.50
CA ASP A 51 23.83 -8.41 15.85
C ASP A 51 23.11 -9.72 15.52
N ASN A 52 22.24 -10.21 16.41
CA ASN A 52 21.45 -11.42 16.15
C ASN A 52 20.39 -11.17 15.06
N ILE A 53 19.77 -9.97 15.05
CA ILE A 53 18.85 -9.55 13.99
C ILE A 53 19.57 -9.52 12.64
N ALA A 54 20.72 -8.84 12.57
CA ALA A 54 21.54 -8.76 11.37
C ALA A 54 22.00 -10.14 10.89
N LYS A 55 22.51 -10.97 11.80
CA LYS A 55 22.96 -12.34 11.51
C LYS A 55 21.85 -13.19 10.91
N LEU A 56 20.66 -13.18 11.52
CA LEU A 56 19.51 -13.94 11.02
C LEU A 56 19.09 -13.45 9.63
N ALA A 57 18.93 -12.14 9.46
CA ALA A 57 18.53 -11.54 8.19
C ALA A 57 19.53 -11.85 7.05
N ILE A 58 20.83 -11.68 7.29
CA ILE A 58 21.89 -11.96 6.31
C ILE A 58 21.84 -13.44 5.87
N GLN A 59 21.70 -14.36 6.81
CA GLN A 59 21.67 -15.79 6.50
C GLN A 59 20.44 -16.18 5.68
N ARG A 60 19.29 -15.55 5.96
CA ARG A 60 18.07 -15.73 5.18
C ARG A 60 18.21 -15.14 3.76
N ILE A 61 18.83 -13.97 3.63
CA ILE A 61 19.02 -13.28 2.33
C ILE A 61 20.05 -13.99 1.45
N LYS A 62 21.11 -14.58 2.02
CA LYS A 62 22.12 -15.34 1.25
C LYS A 62 21.51 -16.48 0.43
N LEU A 63 20.44 -17.09 0.94
CA LEU A 63 19.73 -18.20 0.30
C LEU A 63 18.72 -17.77 -0.78
N GLU A 64 18.39 -16.48 -0.88
CA GLU A 64 17.58 -15.98 -1.99
C GLU A 64 18.36 -16.17 -3.30
N PRO A 65 17.76 -16.61 -4.41
CA PRO A 65 18.48 -16.84 -5.67
C PRO A 65 18.93 -15.52 -6.33
N GLU A 66 17.98 -14.71 -6.81
CA GLU A 66 18.25 -13.44 -7.49
C GLU A 66 17.48 -12.28 -6.85
N LEU A 67 17.96 -11.84 -5.68
CA LEU A 67 17.32 -10.75 -4.95
C LEU A 67 17.78 -9.38 -5.49
N LYS A 68 16.82 -8.59 -5.96
CA LYS A 68 16.93 -7.15 -6.20
C LYS A 68 15.77 -6.44 -5.52
N ILE A 69 16.07 -5.50 -4.64
CA ILE A 69 15.05 -4.71 -3.92
C ILE A 69 14.99 -3.31 -4.53
N GLY A 70 13.80 -2.91 -4.95
CA GLY A 70 13.49 -1.53 -5.31
C GLY A 70 13.02 -0.75 -4.08
N VAL A 71 13.52 0.47 -3.95
CA VAL A 71 13.09 1.46 -2.96
C VAL A 71 12.78 2.74 -3.73
N ILE A 72 11.56 3.23 -3.61
CA ILE A 72 11.20 4.54 -4.20
C ILE A 72 12.10 5.60 -3.54
N GLU A 73 12.66 6.51 -4.34
CA GLU A 73 13.73 7.48 -4.04
C GLU A 73 15.17 6.96 -4.02
N ALA A 74 15.40 5.71 -3.62
CA ALA A 74 16.75 5.22 -3.37
C ALA A 74 17.27 4.25 -4.46
N GLY A 75 16.41 3.88 -5.41
CA GLY A 75 16.77 3.09 -6.58
C GLY A 75 16.68 1.59 -6.33
N THR A 76 17.55 0.82 -6.98
CA THR A 76 17.58 -0.64 -6.90
C THR A 76 18.85 -1.12 -6.23
N TYR A 77 18.71 -2.01 -5.25
CA TYR A 77 19.81 -2.62 -4.53
C TYR A 77 19.93 -4.11 -4.89
N SER A 78 21.14 -4.54 -5.21
CA SER A 78 21.50 -5.94 -5.34
C SER A 78 21.57 -6.64 -3.99
N LYS A 79 21.49 -7.97 -3.99
CA LYS A 79 21.68 -8.81 -2.79
C LYS A 79 22.93 -8.45 -1.98
N ALA A 80 24.06 -8.20 -2.65
CA ALA A 80 25.33 -7.88 -1.99
C ALA A 80 25.27 -6.51 -1.29
N GLU A 81 24.68 -5.50 -1.94
CA GLU A 81 24.48 -4.18 -1.35
C GLU A 81 23.52 -4.22 -0.16
N ILE A 82 22.45 -5.02 -0.25
CA ILE A 82 21.51 -5.23 0.86
C ILE A 82 22.23 -5.84 2.06
N ILE A 83 23.02 -6.90 1.86
CA ILE A 83 23.82 -7.53 2.92
C ILE A 83 24.77 -6.51 3.55
N SER A 84 25.48 -5.74 2.73
CA SER A 84 26.38 -4.68 3.20
C SER A 84 25.65 -3.61 4.04
N HIS A 85 24.45 -3.20 3.64
CA HIS A 85 23.63 -2.28 4.43
C HIS A 85 23.23 -2.86 5.79
N ILE A 86 22.91 -4.16 5.87
CA ILE A 86 22.58 -4.84 7.11
C ILE A 86 23.81 -4.96 8.02
N GLU A 87 24.96 -5.36 7.46
CA GLU A 87 26.24 -5.45 8.19
C GLU A 87 26.67 -4.11 8.79
N ASN A 88 26.50 -3.03 8.01
CA ASN A 88 26.81 -1.67 8.46
C ASN A 88 25.69 -1.03 9.30
N GLN A 89 24.61 -1.76 9.58
CA GLN A 89 23.45 -1.28 10.34
C GLN A 89 22.96 0.10 9.86
N THR A 90 22.87 0.31 8.54
CA THR A 90 22.27 1.55 8.03
C THR A 90 20.78 1.59 8.35
N SER A 91 20.11 2.76 8.20
CA SER A 91 18.65 2.83 8.40
C SER A 91 17.91 1.83 7.51
N PHE A 92 18.30 1.75 6.24
CA PHE A 92 17.77 0.78 5.28
C PHE A 92 18.12 -0.67 5.68
N GLY A 93 19.36 -0.94 6.08
CA GLY A 93 19.77 -2.26 6.53
C GLY A 93 18.98 -2.76 7.74
N ARG A 94 18.77 -1.89 8.74
CA ARG A 94 17.93 -2.20 9.91
C ARG A 94 16.49 -2.49 9.50
N GLN A 95 15.92 -1.67 8.62
CA GLN A 95 14.56 -1.88 8.12
C GLN A 95 14.39 -3.26 7.45
N ILE A 96 15.32 -3.65 6.56
CA ILE A 96 15.29 -4.95 5.88
C ILE A 96 15.51 -6.10 6.88
N ALA A 97 16.44 -5.93 7.82
CA ALA A 97 16.69 -6.94 8.84
C ALA A 97 15.45 -7.16 9.74
N ASP A 98 14.79 -6.09 10.16
CA ASP A 98 13.54 -6.15 10.91
C ASP A 98 12.43 -6.85 10.12
N ALA A 99 12.32 -6.60 8.82
CA ALA A 99 11.35 -7.27 7.96
C ALA A 99 11.58 -8.79 7.94
N GLU A 100 12.83 -9.22 7.73
CA GLU A 100 13.20 -10.65 7.71
C GLU A 100 12.95 -11.33 9.05
N VAL A 101 13.30 -10.69 10.16
CA VAL A 101 13.13 -11.26 11.50
C VAL A 101 11.65 -11.36 11.88
N LYS A 102 10.86 -10.29 11.67
CA LYS A 102 9.41 -10.32 11.91
C LYS A 102 8.75 -11.41 11.09
N TYR A 103 9.15 -11.57 9.82
CA TYR A 103 8.57 -12.59 8.96
C TYR A 103 8.99 -14.01 9.35
N ALA A 104 10.23 -14.20 9.81
CA ALA A 104 10.67 -15.47 10.37
C ALA A 104 9.83 -15.89 11.58
N GLU A 105 9.51 -14.94 12.48
CA GLU A 105 8.60 -15.17 13.61
C GLU A 105 7.17 -15.50 13.15
N TYR A 106 6.66 -14.76 12.16
CA TYR A 106 5.36 -15.04 11.55
C TYR A 106 5.30 -16.48 11.00
N LEU A 107 6.32 -16.87 10.22
CA LEU A 107 6.42 -18.19 9.60
C LEU A 107 6.51 -19.31 10.65
N LEU A 108 7.29 -19.09 11.72
CA LEU A 108 7.35 -20.01 12.86
C LEU A 108 5.96 -20.18 13.49
N ASN A 109 5.24 -19.10 13.75
CA ASN A 109 3.92 -19.16 14.35
C ASN A 109 2.90 -19.87 13.44
N GLN A 110 3.05 -19.78 12.11
CA GLN A 110 2.29 -20.61 11.17
C GLN A 110 2.66 -22.10 11.29
N MET A 111 3.95 -22.45 11.38
CA MET A 111 4.41 -23.84 11.54
C MET A 111 3.90 -24.47 12.84
N LEU A 112 3.83 -23.68 13.91
CA LEU A 112 3.29 -24.09 15.21
C LEU A 112 1.76 -24.11 15.25
N GLY A 113 1.08 -23.75 14.16
CA GLY A 113 -0.39 -23.71 14.08
C GLY A 113 -1.04 -22.58 14.89
N LYS A 114 -0.26 -21.58 15.34
CA LYS A 114 -0.76 -20.41 16.08
C LYS A 114 -1.39 -19.37 15.14
N ILE A 115 -0.94 -19.32 13.89
CA ILE A 115 -1.51 -18.49 12.84
C ILE A 115 -2.11 -19.41 11.78
N SER A 116 -3.38 -19.21 11.47
CA SER A 116 -4.08 -19.99 10.45
C SER A 116 -3.52 -19.67 9.05
N ILE A 117 -3.48 -20.70 8.20
CA ILE A 117 -3.14 -20.60 6.78
C ILE A 117 -4.40 -20.62 5.89
N ASP A 118 -5.60 -20.75 6.47
CA ASP A 118 -6.81 -21.06 5.71
C ASP A 118 -7.46 -19.81 5.08
N SER A 119 -7.06 -18.59 5.49
CA SER A 119 -7.66 -17.33 5.06
C SER A 119 -7.01 -16.68 3.83
N LEU A 120 -6.39 -17.47 2.94
CA LEU A 120 -5.58 -16.98 1.82
C LEU A 120 -6.35 -16.77 0.51
N LYS A 121 -7.68 -16.74 0.55
CA LYS A 121 -8.50 -16.44 -0.62
C LYS A 121 -9.04 -15.03 -0.49
N PHE A 122 -8.54 -14.13 -1.33
CA PHE A 122 -9.20 -12.86 -1.56
C PHE A 122 -10.24 -13.03 -2.68
N VAL A 123 -11.46 -12.59 -2.40
CA VAL A 123 -12.51 -12.51 -3.40
C VAL A 123 -12.76 -11.03 -3.66
N MET A 124 -12.59 -10.62 -4.91
CA MET A 124 -12.88 -9.25 -5.31
C MET A 124 -14.27 -8.86 -4.83
N PRO A 125 -14.41 -7.78 -4.05
CA PRO A 125 -15.71 -7.35 -3.57
C PRO A 125 -16.59 -6.98 -4.77
N LYS A 126 -17.88 -7.34 -4.70
CA LYS A 126 -18.86 -6.82 -5.65
C LYS A 126 -18.99 -5.32 -5.41
N ALA A 127 -19.16 -4.59 -6.51
CA ALA A 127 -19.41 -3.17 -6.44
C ALA A 127 -20.68 -2.90 -5.62
N GLU A 128 -20.64 -1.93 -4.71
CA GLU A 128 -21.85 -1.55 -3.99
C GLU A 128 -22.90 -1.06 -4.99
N VAL A 129 -24.15 -1.45 -4.73
CA VAL A 129 -25.29 -0.96 -5.50
C VAL A 129 -25.31 0.54 -5.30
N LEU A 130 -25.25 1.27 -6.41
CA LEU A 130 -25.34 2.72 -6.35
C LEU A 130 -26.68 3.11 -5.71
N PRO A 131 -26.72 4.15 -4.86
CA PRO A 131 -27.97 4.56 -4.23
C PRO A 131 -29.06 4.82 -5.26
N THR A 132 -30.32 4.64 -4.87
CA THR A 132 -31.42 4.91 -5.79
C THR A 132 -31.42 6.40 -6.12
N ILE A 133 -31.39 6.70 -7.42
CA ILE A 133 -31.45 8.08 -7.91
C ILE A 133 -32.79 8.67 -7.46
N PRO A 134 -32.80 9.84 -6.81
CA PRO A 134 -34.05 10.45 -6.39
C PRO A 134 -34.97 10.65 -7.61
N THR A 135 -36.27 10.45 -7.42
CA THR A 135 -37.23 10.37 -8.54
C THR A 135 -37.20 11.64 -9.40
N GLU A 136 -36.99 12.80 -8.78
CA GLU A 136 -36.85 14.10 -9.42
C GLU A 136 -35.63 14.20 -10.36
N TRP A 137 -34.55 13.46 -10.11
CA TRP A 137 -33.37 13.45 -10.99
C TRP A 137 -33.56 12.56 -12.23
N LYS A 138 -34.57 11.67 -12.24
CA LYS A 138 -34.85 10.78 -13.39
C LYS A 138 -35.31 11.56 -14.63
N ILE A 139 -35.76 12.80 -14.47
CA ILE A 139 -36.12 13.68 -15.57
C ILE A 139 -34.88 14.17 -16.36
N ILE A 140 -33.69 14.12 -15.75
CA ILE A 140 -32.45 14.56 -16.39
C ILE A 140 -31.94 13.43 -17.30
N PRO A 141 -31.76 13.69 -18.62
CA PRO A 141 -31.22 12.69 -19.54
C PRO A 141 -29.86 12.18 -19.08
N LYS A 142 -29.63 10.85 -19.16
CA LYS A 142 -28.35 10.23 -18.77
C LYS A 142 -27.12 10.86 -19.43
N ALA A 143 -27.26 11.36 -20.66
CA ALA A 143 -26.18 12.06 -21.36
C ALA A 143 -25.68 13.31 -20.59
N GLN A 144 -26.56 13.97 -19.83
CA GLN A 144 -26.25 15.14 -19.02
C GLN A 144 -25.68 14.78 -17.63
N TRP A 145 -25.70 13.50 -17.23
CA TRP A 145 -25.19 13.08 -15.92
C TRP A 145 -23.70 13.35 -15.73
N LYS A 146 -22.95 13.47 -16.84
CA LYS A 146 -21.55 13.90 -16.81
C LYS A 146 -21.34 15.26 -16.14
N LEU A 147 -22.33 16.15 -16.19
CA LEU A 147 -22.30 17.45 -15.49
C LEU A 147 -22.32 17.30 -13.96
N PHE A 148 -22.76 16.14 -13.47
CA PHE A 148 -22.94 15.83 -12.06
C PHE A 148 -22.00 14.71 -11.58
N SER A 149 -21.14 14.20 -12.46
CA SER A 149 -20.18 13.17 -12.13
C SER A 149 -19.12 13.74 -11.17
N ASN A 150 -18.80 13.04 -10.10
CA ASN A 150 -17.63 13.39 -9.31
C ASN A 150 -16.37 13.04 -10.09
N LYS A 151 -15.34 13.85 -9.86
CA LYS A 151 -14.03 13.70 -10.46
C LYS A 151 -13.09 12.99 -9.51
N VAL A 152 -12.16 12.28 -10.10
CA VAL A 152 -11.02 11.69 -9.39
C VAL A 152 -9.74 12.14 -10.07
N LEU A 153 -8.78 12.58 -9.28
CA LEU A 153 -7.50 13.10 -9.76
C LEU A 153 -6.42 12.05 -9.52
N PHE A 154 -5.78 11.60 -10.61
CA PHE A 154 -4.63 10.72 -10.57
C PHE A 154 -3.35 11.46 -10.94
N CYS A 155 -2.34 11.40 -10.06
CA CYS A 155 -1.00 11.95 -10.24
C CYS A 155 -0.02 10.80 -10.39
N GLU A 156 0.23 10.37 -11.63
CA GLU A 156 1.06 9.20 -11.89
C GLU A 156 2.42 9.67 -12.43
N ASN A 157 3.46 9.62 -11.60
CA ASN A 157 4.82 9.89 -12.07
C ASN A 157 5.26 8.75 -12.99
N THR A 158 5.13 8.96 -14.30
CA THR A 158 5.50 7.99 -15.33
C THR A 158 6.93 8.15 -15.86
N THR A 159 7.73 9.05 -15.26
CA THR A 159 9.02 9.45 -15.83
C THR A 159 10.24 8.92 -15.09
N ASP A 160 10.03 8.38 -13.90
CA ASP A 160 11.09 7.75 -13.10
C ASP A 160 11.08 6.23 -13.30
N SER A 161 12.28 5.62 -13.30
CA SER A 161 12.43 4.17 -13.57
C SER A 161 11.79 3.30 -12.50
N VAL A 162 11.70 3.78 -11.25
CA VAL A 162 11.12 3.03 -10.14
C VAL A 162 9.60 3.16 -10.12
N THR A 163 9.05 4.32 -10.51
CA THR A 163 7.59 4.57 -10.47
C THR A 163 6.86 4.22 -11.76
N SER A 164 7.55 4.18 -12.91
CA SER A 164 6.90 4.02 -14.22
C SER A 164 6.12 2.71 -14.36
N GLU A 165 6.68 1.56 -13.95
CA GLU A 165 6.00 0.26 -14.11
C GLU A 165 4.69 0.18 -13.32
N VAL A 166 4.69 0.71 -12.10
CA VAL A 166 3.50 0.74 -11.24
C VAL A 166 2.51 1.83 -11.66
N ALA A 167 2.98 2.98 -12.14
CA ALA A 167 2.11 3.97 -12.79
C ALA A 167 1.39 3.36 -14.00
N THR A 168 2.08 2.54 -14.81
CA THR A 168 1.46 1.79 -15.92
C THR A 168 0.47 0.74 -15.39
N TYR A 169 0.82 -0.01 -14.35
CA TYR A 169 -0.10 -0.97 -13.72
C TYR A 169 -1.39 -0.27 -13.26
N ARG A 170 -1.29 0.85 -12.55
CA ARG A 170 -2.44 1.61 -12.04
C ARG A 170 -3.31 2.18 -13.15
N GLN A 171 -2.69 2.72 -14.21
CA GLN A 171 -3.43 3.19 -15.39
C GLN A 171 -4.24 2.09 -16.07
N ASN A 172 -3.74 0.85 -16.07
CA ASN A 172 -4.40 -0.29 -16.72
C ASN A 172 -5.42 -1.00 -15.82
N ASN A 173 -5.24 -0.97 -14.50
CA ASN A 173 -6.03 -1.79 -13.58
C ASN A 173 -6.89 -0.99 -12.59
N VAL A 174 -6.52 0.24 -12.26
CA VAL A 174 -7.23 1.08 -11.28
C VAL A 174 -8.11 2.10 -11.99
N HIS A 175 -7.55 2.90 -12.91
CA HIS A 175 -8.28 3.99 -13.57
C HIS A 175 -9.55 3.51 -14.29
N PRO A 176 -9.56 2.35 -15.00
CA PRO A 176 -10.76 1.86 -15.66
C PRO A 176 -11.88 1.49 -14.68
N VAL A 177 -11.56 1.09 -13.45
CA VAL A 177 -12.58 0.79 -12.42
C VAL A 177 -13.33 2.07 -12.06
N PHE A 178 -12.64 3.17 -11.80
CA PHE A 178 -13.26 4.47 -11.55
C PHE A 178 -14.13 4.93 -12.74
N ALA A 179 -13.60 4.85 -13.96
CA ALA A 179 -14.34 5.22 -15.16
C ALA A 179 -15.61 4.36 -15.33
N SER A 180 -15.52 3.04 -15.12
CA SER A 180 -16.65 2.11 -15.23
C SER A 180 -17.73 2.37 -14.18
N ARG A 181 -17.37 3.00 -13.05
CA ARG A 181 -18.29 3.39 -11.99
C ARG A 181 -18.94 4.75 -12.22
N GLY A 182 -18.53 5.48 -13.26
CA GLY A 182 -19.14 6.74 -13.67
C GLY A 182 -18.43 7.99 -13.17
N PHE A 183 -17.23 7.87 -12.60
CA PHE A 183 -16.37 9.01 -12.26
C PHE A 183 -15.73 9.63 -13.51
N GLU A 184 -15.55 10.95 -13.49
CA GLU A 184 -14.70 11.66 -14.44
C GLU A 184 -13.23 11.52 -14.00
N VAL A 185 -12.44 10.76 -14.75
CA VAL A 185 -11.03 10.46 -14.40
C VAL A 185 -10.11 11.53 -14.99
N ILE A 186 -9.54 12.38 -14.14
CA ILE A 186 -8.47 13.33 -14.49
C ILE A 186 -7.13 12.63 -14.27
N LYS A 187 -6.25 12.68 -15.27
CA LYS A 187 -4.92 12.07 -15.21
C LYS A 187 -3.85 13.14 -15.43
N LEU A 188 -2.98 13.32 -14.46
CA LEU A 188 -1.73 14.06 -14.59
C LEU A 188 -0.62 13.03 -14.71
N ILE A 189 0.01 13.00 -15.89
CA ILE A 189 1.07 12.06 -16.25
C ILE A 189 2.20 12.81 -16.96
N GLY A 190 3.42 12.25 -16.92
CA GLY A 190 4.57 12.87 -17.57
C GLY A 190 4.77 14.32 -17.12
N VAL A 191 5.11 15.20 -18.06
CA VAL A 191 5.31 16.63 -17.78
C VAL A 191 4.07 17.35 -17.22
N ASN A 192 2.88 16.77 -17.34
CA ASN A 192 1.66 17.35 -16.78
C ASN A 192 1.50 17.08 -15.28
N ASP A 193 2.24 16.12 -14.71
CA ASP A 193 2.25 15.80 -13.30
C ASP A 193 3.13 16.77 -12.50
N ASN A 194 2.70 18.03 -12.44
CA ASN A 194 3.45 19.13 -11.84
C ASN A 194 2.55 19.99 -10.94
N ARG A 195 3.16 20.81 -10.10
CA ARG A 195 2.47 21.65 -9.10
C ARG A 195 1.34 22.51 -9.69
N THR A 196 1.59 23.17 -10.82
CA THR A 196 0.62 24.10 -11.44
C THR A 196 -0.65 23.35 -11.86
N ASN A 197 -0.48 22.24 -12.58
CA ASN A 197 -1.61 21.43 -13.02
C ASN A 197 -2.30 20.75 -11.85
N PHE A 198 -1.55 20.22 -10.89
CA PHE A 198 -2.11 19.62 -9.68
C PHE A 198 -3.01 20.62 -8.95
N ALA A 199 -2.49 21.81 -8.60
CA ALA A 199 -3.24 22.80 -7.83
C ALA A 199 -4.51 23.24 -8.57
N ALA A 200 -4.45 23.41 -9.89
CA ALA A 200 -5.60 23.78 -10.69
C ALA A 200 -6.70 22.70 -10.66
N ARG A 201 -6.32 21.42 -10.74
CA ARG A 201 -7.26 20.29 -10.75
C ARG A 201 -7.79 19.96 -9.37
N ALA A 202 -6.93 19.95 -8.36
CA ALA A 202 -7.27 19.55 -7.00
C ALA A 202 -8.31 20.49 -6.35
N LYS A 203 -8.33 21.77 -6.74
CA LYS A 203 -9.33 22.76 -6.28
C LYS A 203 -10.69 22.64 -6.97
N GLU A 204 -10.84 21.80 -7.99
CA GLU A 204 -12.13 21.62 -8.64
C GLU A 204 -13.12 21.00 -7.63
N SER A 205 -14.25 21.66 -7.37
CA SER A 205 -15.22 21.29 -6.31
C SER A 205 -15.84 19.89 -6.42
N ARG A 206 -15.64 19.21 -7.56
CA ARG A 206 -16.10 17.83 -7.79
C ARG A 206 -14.98 16.80 -7.63
N VAL A 207 -13.73 17.20 -7.38
CA VAL A 207 -12.64 16.26 -7.06
C VAL A 207 -12.86 15.73 -5.64
N THR A 208 -13.32 14.48 -5.56
CA THR A 208 -13.66 13.81 -4.29
C THR A 208 -12.65 12.74 -3.91
N TYR A 209 -11.76 12.40 -4.84
CA TYR A 209 -10.69 11.44 -4.64
C TYR A 209 -9.42 11.92 -5.31
N ILE A 210 -8.30 11.85 -4.59
CA ILE A 210 -6.98 12.16 -5.12
C ILE A 210 -6.10 10.94 -4.88
N SER A 211 -5.46 10.45 -5.91
CA SER A 211 -4.53 9.35 -5.77
C SER A 211 -3.36 9.48 -6.72
N GLY A 212 -2.31 8.71 -6.50
CA GLY A 212 -1.14 8.78 -7.35
C GLY A 212 0.01 7.95 -6.86
N ILE A 213 1.02 7.86 -7.71
CA ILE A 213 2.34 7.37 -7.35
C ILE A 213 3.38 8.43 -7.66
N GLY A 214 4.31 8.58 -6.74
CA GLY A 214 5.44 9.47 -6.86
C GLY A 214 6.44 9.24 -5.74
N HIS A 215 7.51 10.02 -5.79
CA HIS A 215 8.45 10.08 -4.66
C HIS A 215 7.83 10.86 -3.52
N GLY A 216 8.48 10.87 -2.36
CA GLY A 216 7.99 11.59 -1.21
C GLY A 216 8.73 11.26 0.06
N ASN A 217 8.59 12.20 0.99
CA ASN A 217 9.15 12.11 2.31
C ASN A 217 8.02 12.40 3.33
N TYR A 218 8.40 12.66 4.59
CA TYR A 218 7.41 12.87 5.63
C TYR A 218 6.45 14.05 5.37
N ASP A 219 6.94 15.14 4.78
CA ASP A 219 6.18 16.39 4.61
C ASP A 219 5.76 16.68 3.16
N ASN A 220 6.17 15.87 2.18
CA ASN A 220 6.09 16.21 0.76
C ASN A 220 5.75 15.00 -0.12
N TYR A 221 4.82 15.18 -1.05
CA TYR A 221 4.50 14.29 -2.16
C TYR A 221 4.88 14.96 -3.48
N THR A 222 5.56 14.23 -4.36
CA THR A 222 6.07 14.79 -5.63
C THR A 222 5.51 14.10 -6.86
N GLY A 223 5.52 14.82 -7.98
CA GLY A 223 5.20 14.34 -9.32
C GLY A 223 6.43 14.28 -10.21
N HIS A 224 6.25 14.61 -11.49
CA HIS A 224 7.30 14.64 -12.49
C HIS A 224 8.51 15.48 -12.07
N SER A 225 9.70 14.94 -12.32
CA SER A 225 10.99 15.58 -11.98
C SER A 225 11.08 16.04 -10.52
N ASN A 226 10.47 15.29 -9.60
CA ASN A 226 10.39 15.62 -8.17
C ASN A 226 9.70 16.97 -7.88
N SER A 227 8.83 17.44 -8.78
CA SER A 227 8.00 18.63 -8.53
C SER A 227 7.11 18.38 -7.31
N SER A 228 7.28 19.18 -6.26
CA SER A 228 6.43 19.12 -5.06
C SER A 228 4.98 19.43 -5.46
N LEU A 229 4.08 18.45 -5.29
CA LEU A 229 2.65 18.62 -5.58
C LEU A 229 1.90 19.03 -4.32
N LEU A 230 2.15 18.35 -3.20
CA LEU A 230 1.63 18.70 -1.89
C LEU A 230 2.75 18.68 -0.87
N ARG A 231 2.92 19.79 -0.14
CA ARG A 231 3.89 19.90 0.94
C ARG A 231 3.32 20.61 2.15
N VAL A 232 3.53 20.07 3.35
CA VAL A 232 3.07 20.68 4.61
C VAL A 232 3.49 22.15 4.67
N GLY A 233 2.51 23.04 4.89
CA GLY A 233 2.72 24.49 4.92
C GLY A 233 2.88 25.18 3.57
N SER A 234 2.70 24.46 2.45
CA SER A 234 2.91 24.98 1.09
C SER A 234 1.87 24.45 0.06
N TYR A 235 0.62 24.25 0.50
CA TYR A 235 -0.54 24.07 -0.37
C TYR A 235 -1.78 24.78 0.22
N ASP A 236 -2.76 25.09 -0.63
CA ASP A 236 -4.04 25.68 -0.23
C ASP A 236 -4.99 24.57 0.26
N SER A 237 -5.66 24.75 1.39
CA SER A 237 -6.58 23.73 1.94
C SER A 237 -7.68 23.31 0.96
N SER A 238 -8.10 24.19 0.05
CA SER A 238 -9.07 23.87 -0.99
C SER A 238 -8.60 22.78 -1.97
N GLU A 239 -7.31 22.44 -1.99
CA GLU A 239 -6.76 21.35 -2.82
C GLU A 239 -7.02 19.97 -2.24
N VAL A 240 -7.34 19.87 -0.96
CA VAL A 240 -7.57 18.59 -0.27
C VAL A 240 -8.94 18.51 0.39
N ASP A 241 -9.62 19.65 0.53
CA ASP A 241 -10.92 19.76 1.18
C ASP A 241 -11.97 18.83 0.53
N ASN A 242 -12.74 18.13 1.36
CA ASN A 242 -13.76 17.17 0.95
C ASN A 242 -13.27 16.02 0.04
N SER A 243 -11.97 15.72 0.03
CA SER A 243 -11.39 14.60 -0.73
C SER A 243 -10.98 13.45 0.18
N SER A 244 -11.01 12.22 -0.35
CA SER A 244 -10.24 11.10 0.21
C SER A 244 -8.96 10.93 -0.59
N ILE A 245 -7.84 10.72 0.08
CA ILE A 245 -6.51 10.76 -0.54
C ILE A 245 -5.80 9.43 -0.35
N HIS A 246 -5.17 8.92 -1.40
CA HIS A 246 -4.26 7.78 -1.33
C HIS A 246 -3.00 8.02 -2.16
N PHE A 247 -1.85 8.14 -1.51
CA PHE A 247 -0.57 8.21 -2.21
C PHE A 247 0.26 6.96 -1.99
N LEU A 248 0.60 6.30 -3.10
CA LEU A 248 1.70 5.35 -3.12
C LEU A 248 3.02 6.12 -3.16
N SER A 249 3.44 6.61 -2.00
CA SER A 249 4.64 7.43 -1.83
C SER A 249 5.23 7.24 -0.44
N CYS A 250 6.56 7.09 -0.38
CA CYS A 250 7.29 6.82 0.86
C CYS A 250 7.01 7.89 1.91
N ARG A 251 6.85 7.48 3.18
CA ARG A 251 6.86 8.35 4.38
C ARG A 251 5.74 9.41 4.52
N THR A 252 5.00 9.70 3.46
CA THR A 252 3.93 10.71 3.43
C THR A 252 2.83 10.46 4.48
N GLY A 253 2.62 9.22 4.89
CA GLY A 253 1.65 8.85 5.92
C GLY A 253 1.98 9.37 7.31
N ARG A 254 3.19 9.84 7.61
CA ARG A 254 3.54 10.33 8.96
C ARG A 254 3.06 11.76 9.21
N ASP A 255 3.46 12.72 8.36
CA ASP A 255 3.21 14.15 8.61
C ASP A 255 2.25 14.73 7.56
N LEU A 256 2.48 14.48 6.26
CA LEU A 256 1.62 14.98 5.19
C LEU A 256 0.19 14.44 5.31
N GLY A 257 0.03 13.14 5.56
CA GLY A 257 -1.28 12.51 5.71
C GLY A 257 -2.16 13.19 6.75
N PRO A 258 -1.75 13.22 8.04
CA PRO A 258 -2.49 13.94 9.07
C PRO A 258 -2.71 15.43 8.77
N ASN A 259 -1.74 16.08 8.13
CA ASN A 259 -1.88 17.47 7.71
C ASN A 259 -3.01 17.67 6.71
N THR A 260 -3.13 16.83 5.67
CA THR A 260 -4.25 16.93 4.71
C THR A 260 -5.61 16.75 5.36
N VAL A 261 -5.73 15.82 6.32
CA VAL A 261 -6.97 15.59 7.08
C VAL A 261 -7.31 16.81 7.93
N SER A 262 -6.33 17.39 8.63
CA SER A 262 -6.53 18.65 9.37
C SER A 262 -6.94 19.84 8.50
N LYS A 263 -6.77 19.73 7.17
CA LYS A 263 -7.10 20.75 6.18
C LYS A 263 -8.38 20.46 5.39
N GLY A 264 -9.14 19.43 5.77
CA GLY A 264 -10.47 19.15 5.23
C GLY A 264 -10.58 17.84 4.44
N ALA A 265 -9.48 17.10 4.26
CA ALA A 265 -9.60 15.77 3.65
C ALA A 265 -10.40 14.82 4.57
N PHE A 266 -11.32 14.04 3.99
CA PHE A 266 -12.12 13.06 4.73
C PHE A 266 -11.28 11.89 5.23
N SER A 267 -10.27 11.50 4.46
CA SER A 267 -9.36 10.41 4.80
C SER A 267 -8.06 10.49 4.03
N TYR A 268 -7.03 9.88 4.60
CA TYR A 268 -5.74 9.70 3.96
C TYR A 268 -5.26 8.25 4.12
N MET A 269 -4.72 7.67 3.06
CA MET A 269 -3.98 6.41 3.08
C MET A 269 -2.59 6.62 2.48
N GLY A 270 -1.55 6.10 3.15
CA GLY A 270 -0.17 6.12 2.67
C GLY A 270 0.76 5.40 3.65
N TYR A 271 2.07 5.58 3.52
CA TYR A 271 3.06 4.82 4.29
C TYR A 271 3.83 5.74 5.25
N THR A 272 4.07 5.31 6.49
CA THR A 272 4.88 6.10 7.45
C THR A 272 6.38 5.98 7.23
N GLU A 273 6.83 4.92 6.56
CA GLU A 273 8.23 4.70 6.24
C GLU A 273 8.38 4.38 4.75
N ASN A 274 9.60 4.10 4.31
CA ASN A 274 9.81 3.59 2.95
C ASN A 274 9.14 2.23 2.83
N PHE A 275 8.33 2.01 1.80
CA PHE A 275 7.96 0.66 1.40
C PHE A 275 9.00 0.12 0.43
N THR A 276 9.07 -1.20 0.31
CA THR A 276 10.13 -1.87 -0.48
C THR A 276 9.59 -3.09 -1.20
N PHE A 277 10.04 -3.34 -2.42
CA PHE A 277 9.55 -4.49 -3.18
C PHE A 277 10.69 -5.19 -3.90
N THR A 278 10.54 -6.49 -4.12
CA THR A 278 11.46 -7.23 -4.99
C THR A 278 11.03 -7.08 -6.44
N TRP A 279 11.93 -6.73 -7.35
CA TRP A 279 11.59 -6.56 -8.77
C TRP A 279 11.00 -7.80 -9.43
N ALA A 280 11.47 -9.00 -9.05
CA ALA A 280 10.96 -10.26 -9.59
C ALA A 280 9.47 -10.51 -9.26
N ASN A 281 8.93 -9.84 -8.22
CA ASN A 281 7.56 -10.03 -7.74
C ASN A 281 6.87 -8.69 -7.42
N SER A 282 7.28 -7.59 -8.06
CA SER A 282 6.79 -6.24 -7.78
C SER A 282 5.27 -6.12 -7.96
N THR A 283 4.71 -6.86 -8.92
CA THR A 283 3.27 -6.93 -9.18
C THR A 283 2.45 -7.38 -7.96
N LEU A 284 3.00 -8.20 -7.06
CA LEU A 284 2.29 -8.59 -5.83
C LEU A 284 2.03 -7.38 -4.93
N PHE A 285 3.02 -6.50 -4.81
CA PHE A 285 2.89 -5.25 -4.07
C PHE A 285 1.91 -4.30 -4.78
N TRP A 286 2.03 -4.15 -6.11
CA TRP A 286 1.13 -3.27 -6.87
C TRP A 286 -0.33 -3.69 -6.78
N ILE A 287 -0.62 -5.00 -6.85
CA ILE A 287 -1.97 -5.54 -6.66
C ILE A 287 -2.50 -5.18 -5.26
N ALA A 288 -1.70 -5.40 -4.21
CA ALA A 288 -2.13 -5.23 -2.84
C ALA A 288 -2.38 -3.76 -2.46
N ASP A 289 -1.48 -2.85 -2.86
CA ASP A 289 -1.64 -1.42 -2.66
C ASP A 289 -2.83 -0.85 -3.46
N SER A 290 -2.89 -1.15 -4.76
CA SER A 290 -3.94 -0.66 -5.66
C SER A 290 -5.34 -1.17 -5.28
N GLN A 291 -5.43 -2.25 -4.50
CA GLN A 291 -6.70 -2.76 -4.00
C GLN A 291 -7.47 -1.72 -3.19
N TYR A 292 -6.78 -0.82 -2.49
CA TYR A 292 -7.43 0.23 -1.72
C TYR A 292 -8.23 1.15 -2.65
N ASP A 293 -7.59 1.64 -3.72
CA ASP A 293 -8.21 2.51 -4.72
C ASP A 293 -9.38 1.82 -5.42
N ILE A 294 -9.21 0.55 -5.79
CA ILE A 294 -10.27 -0.24 -6.43
C ILE A 294 -11.46 -0.36 -5.47
N SER A 295 -11.24 -0.67 -4.20
CA SER A 295 -12.30 -0.76 -3.20
C SER A 295 -13.01 0.57 -2.97
N MET A 296 -12.28 1.68 -2.93
CA MET A 296 -12.87 3.03 -2.85
C MET A 296 -13.75 3.32 -4.08
N ALA A 297 -13.30 3.01 -5.30
CA ALA A 297 -14.10 3.17 -6.52
C ALA A 297 -15.40 2.34 -6.52
N LEU A 298 -15.36 1.17 -5.87
CA LEU A 298 -16.50 0.27 -5.69
C LEU A 298 -17.51 0.78 -4.65
N GLY A 299 -17.26 1.95 -4.03
CA GLY A 299 -18.14 2.61 -3.07
C GLY A 299 -17.92 2.18 -1.62
N ARG A 300 -16.89 1.38 -1.35
CA ARG A 300 -16.61 0.86 -0.01
C ARG A 300 -16.11 1.96 0.91
N THR A 301 -16.28 1.74 2.21
CA THR A 301 -15.71 2.60 3.25
C THR A 301 -14.21 2.42 3.36
N VAL A 302 -13.48 3.42 3.89
CA VAL A 302 -12.04 3.32 4.18
C VAL A 302 -11.71 2.06 4.99
N GLN A 303 -12.49 1.74 6.02
CA GLN A 303 -12.28 0.53 6.83
C GLN A 303 -12.32 -0.74 5.98
N GLN A 304 -13.30 -0.85 5.09
CA GLN A 304 -13.44 -1.99 4.19
C GLN A 304 -12.32 -2.02 3.15
N SER A 305 -11.98 -0.88 2.55
CA SER A 305 -10.90 -0.77 1.56
C SER A 305 -9.53 -1.17 2.14
N VAL A 306 -9.23 -0.75 3.38
CA VAL A 306 -8.02 -1.18 4.10
C VAL A 306 -8.02 -2.68 4.35
N ALA A 307 -9.15 -3.25 4.76
CA ALA A 307 -9.27 -4.68 4.99
C ALA A 307 -9.04 -5.49 3.70
N ASP A 308 -9.53 -4.99 2.56
CA ASP A 308 -9.31 -5.63 1.27
C ASP A 308 -7.84 -5.57 0.83
N SER A 309 -7.16 -4.43 1.01
CA SER A 309 -5.72 -4.31 0.77
C SER A 309 -4.90 -5.25 1.66
N VAL A 310 -5.20 -5.30 2.96
CA VAL A 310 -4.56 -6.24 3.90
C VAL A 310 -4.75 -7.69 3.44
N ALA A 311 -5.95 -8.04 2.97
CA ALA A 311 -6.22 -9.37 2.45
C ALA A 311 -5.37 -9.67 1.20
N GLN A 312 -5.21 -8.71 0.29
CA GLN A 312 -4.35 -8.88 -0.89
C GLN A 312 -2.86 -8.98 -0.54
N PHE A 313 -2.36 -8.23 0.45
CA PHE A 313 -1.01 -8.43 0.98
C PHE A 313 -0.82 -9.86 1.50
N ASN A 314 -1.80 -10.38 2.25
CA ASN A 314 -1.76 -11.75 2.77
C ASN A 314 -1.79 -12.80 1.64
N VAL A 315 -2.55 -12.57 0.57
CA VAL A 315 -2.53 -13.41 -0.65
C VAL A 315 -1.14 -13.39 -1.29
N GLY A 316 -0.55 -12.20 -1.46
CA GLY A 316 0.79 -12.05 -2.03
C GLY A 316 1.85 -12.78 -1.19
N MET A 317 1.83 -12.60 0.13
CA MET A 317 2.73 -13.31 1.06
C MET A 317 2.62 -14.84 0.93
N ALA A 318 1.40 -15.35 0.76
CA ALA A 318 1.16 -16.78 0.60
C ALA A 318 1.54 -17.33 -0.77
N ALA A 319 1.62 -16.49 -1.80
CA ALA A 319 2.08 -16.89 -3.12
C ALA A 319 3.61 -17.15 -3.14
N VAL A 320 4.36 -16.52 -2.23
CA VAL A 320 5.82 -16.62 -2.14
C VAL A 320 6.29 -16.90 -0.69
N PRO A 321 5.78 -17.96 -0.04
CA PRO A 321 5.99 -18.18 1.38
C PRO A 321 7.46 -18.49 1.69
N GLY A 322 7.96 -17.98 2.81
CA GLY A 322 9.35 -18.17 3.24
C GLY A 322 10.38 -17.26 2.55
N THR A 323 9.98 -16.48 1.55
CA THR A 323 10.89 -15.61 0.79
C THR A 323 11.06 -14.23 1.41
N THR A 324 12.09 -13.50 0.97
CA THR A 324 12.27 -12.08 1.27
C THR A 324 11.12 -11.26 0.70
N THR A 325 10.58 -11.59 -0.47
CA THR A 325 9.38 -10.92 -1.01
C THR A 325 8.21 -10.96 -0.01
N ALA A 326 7.94 -12.12 0.62
CA ALA A 326 6.87 -12.19 1.61
C ALA A 326 7.18 -11.38 2.88
N ALA A 327 8.45 -11.27 3.28
CA ALA A 327 8.87 -10.43 4.39
C ALA A 327 8.63 -8.94 4.10
N LEU A 328 8.97 -8.47 2.89
CA LEU A 328 8.74 -7.09 2.49
C LEU A 328 7.25 -6.78 2.34
N LEU A 329 6.46 -7.66 1.73
CA LEU A 329 4.99 -7.49 1.66
C LEU A 329 4.36 -7.37 3.05
N MET A 330 4.83 -8.17 4.02
CA MET A 330 4.35 -8.08 5.39
C MET A 330 4.75 -6.75 6.04
N GLN A 331 5.99 -6.31 5.84
CA GLN A 331 6.47 -5.02 6.34
C GLN A 331 5.66 -3.87 5.74
N ASP A 332 5.50 -3.82 4.42
CA ASP A 332 4.78 -2.74 3.73
C ASP A 332 3.33 -2.65 4.21
N ARG A 333 2.64 -3.79 4.34
CA ARG A 333 1.31 -3.88 4.93
C ARG A 333 1.25 -3.23 6.31
N ASP A 334 2.26 -3.48 7.14
CA ASP A 334 2.32 -2.99 8.52
C ASP A 334 2.77 -1.51 8.60
N LEU A 335 3.39 -0.97 7.54
CA LEU A 335 3.77 0.44 7.40
C LEU A 335 2.64 1.33 6.85
N MET A 336 1.61 0.73 6.27
CA MET A 336 0.42 1.45 5.81
C MET A 336 -0.27 2.16 6.99
N ARG A 337 -0.65 3.42 6.80
CA ARG A 337 -1.48 4.20 7.72
C ARG A 337 -2.73 4.70 7.02
N SER A 338 -3.82 4.67 7.77
CA SER A 338 -5.13 5.14 7.35
C SER A 338 -5.96 5.51 8.58
N ALA A 339 -7.23 5.86 8.39
CA ALA A 339 -8.19 6.04 9.48
C ALA A 339 -8.30 4.82 10.43
N MET A 340 -7.82 3.63 10.00
CA MET A 340 -7.72 2.45 10.86
C MET A 340 -6.60 2.56 11.91
N SER A 341 -5.56 3.36 11.62
CA SER A 341 -4.42 3.62 12.51
C SER A 341 -4.71 4.71 13.56
N GLY A 342 -5.74 5.53 13.34
CA GLY A 342 -6.14 6.59 14.25
C GLY A 342 -6.91 7.71 13.55
N ALA A 343 -7.58 8.56 14.33
CA ALA A 343 -8.38 9.67 13.80
C ALA A 343 -7.55 10.74 13.06
N ALA A 344 -6.23 10.79 13.29
CA ALA A 344 -5.32 11.67 12.57
C ALA A 344 -5.35 11.44 11.05
N TRP A 345 -5.70 10.24 10.59
CA TRP A 345 -5.79 9.88 9.17
C TRP A 345 -7.23 9.90 8.63
N GLY A 346 -8.16 10.51 9.36
CA GLY A 346 -9.53 10.78 8.93
C GLY A 346 -10.54 9.73 9.38
N SER A 347 -11.63 9.61 8.62
CA SER A 347 -12.80 8.80 9.00
C SER A 347 -12.75 7.39 8.43
N LYS A 348 -13.03 6.40 9.29
CA LYS A 348 -13.17 4.97 8.91
C LYS A 348 -14.36 4.73 7.98
N THR A 349 -15.38 5.59 8.04
CA THR A 349 -16.61 5.49 7.26
C THR A 349 -16.60 6.38 6.03
N ALA A 350 -15.53 7.14 5.78
CA ALA A 350 -15.37 7.89 4.56
C ALA A 350 -15.47 6.95 3.35
N ARG A 351 -16.14 7.43 2.30
CA ARG A 351 -16.35 6.74 1.03
C ARG A 351 -16.57 7.77 -0.05
N ILE A 352 -16.38 7.38 -1.30
CA ILE A 352 -16.62 8.22 -2.46
C ILE A 352 -17.81 7.70 -3.27
N GLN A 353 -18.42 8.58 -4.06
CA GLN A 353 -19.56 8.25 -4.92
C GLN A 353 -19.38 8.90 -6.29
N PRO A 354 -19.84 8.26 -7.38
CA PRO A 354 -19.60 8.77 -8.73
C PRO A 354 -20.45 9.98 -9.12
N TYR A 355 -21.48 10.35 -8.36
CA TYR A 355 -22.36 11.48 -8.68
C TYR A 355 -22.71 12.31 -7.45
N VAL A 356 -22.80 13.64 -7.61
CA VAL A 356 -23.10 14.59 -6.52
C VAL A 356 -24.52 14.47 -5.96
N PHE A 357 -25.47 14.03 -6.79
CA PHE A 357 -26.90 14.06 -6.45
C PHE A 357 -27.38 12.91 -5.56
N TYR A 358 -26.52 11.95 -5.22
CA TYR A 358 -26.95 10.84 -4.33
C TYR A 358 -27.35 11.30 -2.93
N HIS A 359 -26.94 12.49 -2.53
CA HIS A 359 -27.26 13.07 -1.23
C HIS A 359 -27.95 14.43 -1.36
N MET A 360 -28.45 14.77 -2.55
CA MET A 360 -29.04 16.07 -2.84
C MET A 360 -30.33 15.92 -3.63
N THR A 361 -31.38 16.57 -3.17
CA THR A 361 -32.60 16.81 -3.95
C THR A 361 -32.31 17.83 -5.06
N LEU A 362 -33.20 17.95 -6.04
CA LEU A 362 -33.10 19.00 -7.06
C LEU A 362 -33.14 20.40 -6.42
N ALA A 363 -33.89 20.56 -5.31
CA ALA A 363 -33.99 21.81 -4.56
C ALA A 363 -32.66 22.19 -3.87
N ASP A 364 -31.97 21.21 -3.29
CA ASP A 364 -30.65 21.41 -2.66
C ASP A 364 -29.62 21.91 -3.68
N PHE A 365 -29.72 21.46 -4.93
CA PHE A 365 -28.84 21.90 -6.01
C PHE A 365 -29.09 23.36 -6.42
N THR A 366 -30.35 23.76 -6.54
CA THR A 366 -30.70 25.13 -6.93
C THR A 366 -30.25 26.18 -5.91
N MET A 367 -30.23 25.84 -4.61
CA MET A 367 -29.83 26.78 -3.56
C MET A 367 -28.31 26.98 -3.46
N LYS A 368 -27.48 26.01 -3.85
CA LYS A 368 -26.01 26.14 -3.83
C LYS A 368 -25.42 26.97 -4.98
N ARG A 369 -26.24 27.39 -5.95
CA ARG A 369 -25.83 28.21 -7.11
C ARG A 369 -26.15 29.70 -6.96
N LEU A 370 -26.86 30.08 -5.89
CA LEU A 370 -27.07 31.47 -5.46
C LEU A 370 -26.09 31.75 -4.32
#